data_AF-A0A2T0L077-F1
#
_entry.id   AF-A0A2T0L077-F1
#
_cell.length_a   1.000
_cell.length_b   1.000
_cell.length_c   1.000
_cell.angle_alpha   90.00
_cell.angle_beta   90.00
_cell.angle_gamma   90.00
#
_symmetry.space_group_name_H-M   'P 1'
#
loop_
_entity.id
_entity.type
_entity.pdbx_description
1 polymer ?
#
loop_
_entity_poly.entity_id
_entity_poly.type
_entity_poly.pdbx_seq_one_letter_code
_entity_poly.pdbx_strand_id
1 'polypeptide(L)'
;MQAASTGRHFAGRGNRFWRTIHLAGFTPEQIGPNDDYTLLQHGCGLTTVVSRPTARADQLSSWEFKAAATEFERKIEGYAPQCVAFLGKMALGAMSGSRDIEWGPQSATFGGARAWVLPNPSGLNRSFSLDALVAAYRELRLAVVPAGSNGLTGSP
;
A
#
# COMPACT_ATOMS: atom_id res chain seq x y z
N MET A 1 18.89 7.16 20.43
CA MET A 1 19.19 7.70 19.09
C MET A 1 19.38 6.53 18.12
N GLN A 2 18.63 6.50 17.02
CA GLN A 2 18.97 6.00 15.68
C GLN A 2 17.79 5.30 15.01
N ALA A 3 17.11 6.07 14.16
CA ALA A 3 16.59 5.59 12.89
C ALA A 3 16.45 6.81 11.99
N ALA A 4 17.59 7.44 11.67
CA ALA A 4 17.64 8.32 10.52
C ALA A 4 17.36 7.44 9.30
N SER A 5 16.29 7.79 8.61
CA SER A 5 15.71 7.12 7.45
C SER A 5 16.75 6.77 6.40
N THR A 6 16.86 5.51 6.04
CA THR A 6 17.60 5.03 4.86
C THR A 6 16.99 5.50 3.53
N GLY A 7 16.03 6.44 3.55
CA GLY A 7 15.30 6.92 2.37
C GLY A 7 14.47 5.85 1.65
N ARG A 8 14.43 4.63 2.20
CA ARG A 8 13.95 3.44 1.52
C ARG A 8 12.67 2.95 2.16
N HIS A 9 11.67 2.60 1.35
CA HIS A 9 10.37 2.18 1.85
C HIS A 9 10.52 0.91 2.74
N PHE A 10 9.96 0.97 3.94
CA PHE A 10 9.81 -0.18 4.84
C PHE A 10 11.11 -0.88 5.28
N ALA A 11 12.25 -0.16 5.37
CA ALA A 11 13.55 -0.74 5.74
C ALA A 11 13.76 -1.05 7.24
N GLY A 12 12.83 -0.70 8.13
CA GLY A 12 12.98 -0.91 9.57
C GLY A 12 12.93 -2.39 9.96
N ARG A 13 13.78 -2.84 10.91
CA ARG A 13 13.91 -4.26 11.35
C ARG A 13 12.61 -4.93 11.82
N GLY A 14 11.56 -4.18 12.15
CA GLY A 14 10.26 -4.70 12.54
C GLY A 14 9.17 -4.57 11.45
N ASN A 15 9.47 -3.98 10.29
CA ASN A 15 8.48 -3.82 9.23
C ASN A 15 8.28 -5.14 8.49
N ARG A 16 7.02 -5.54 8.34
CA ARG A 16 6.65 -6.82 7.74
C ARG A 16 6.28 -6.72 6.26
N PHE A 17 6.31 -5.52 5.65
CA PHE A 17 5.79 -5.26 4.30
C PHE A 17 6.32 -6.25 3.26
N TRP A 18 7.64 -6.35 3.14
CA TRP A 18 8.31 -7.21 2.17
C TRP A 18 7.92 -8.69 2.31
N ARG A 19 7.86 -9.17 3.55
CA ARG A 19 7.39 -10.52 3.85
C ARG A 19 5.90 -10.69 3.54
N THR A 20 5.07 -9.71 3.89
CA THR A 20 3.62 -9.72 3.63
C THR A 20 3.32 -9.79 2.13
N ILE A 21 3.93 -8.93 1.30
CA ILE A 21 3.63 -8.90 -0.14
C ILE A 21 4.08 -10.19 -0.86
N HIS A 22 5.20 -10.77 -0.43
CA HIS A 22 5.67 -12.04 -0.95
C HIS A 22 4.69 -13.17 -0.61
N LEU A 23 4.34 -13.33 0.67
CA LEU A 23 3.39 -14.35 1.10
C LEU A 23 1.97 -14.14 0.55
N ALA A 24 1.60 -12.90 0.25
CA ALA A 24 0.34 -12.56 -0.41
C ALA A 24 0.34 -12.83 -1.93
N GLY A 25 1.50 -13.12 -2.53
CA GLY A 25 1.64 -13.49 -3.94
C GLY A 25 1.86 -12.33 -4.91
N PHE A 26 2.27 -11.16 -4.42
CA PHE A 26 2.69 -10.05 -5.30
C PHE A 26 4.04 -10.32 -5.97
N THR A 27 4.92 -11.06 -5.30
CA THR A 27 6.28 -11.36 -5.76
C THR A 27 6.59 -12.85 -5.56
N PRO A 28 7.31 -13.50 -6.49
CA PRO A 28 7.64 -14.92 -6.40
C PRO A 28 8.60 -15.23 -5.25
N GLU A 29 9.41 -14.25 -4.86
CA GLU A 29 10.35 -14.31 -3.74
C GLU A 29 10.27 -13.06 -2.86
N GLN A 30 10.83 -13.12 -1.66
CA GLN A 30 10.85 -11.97 -0.76
C GLN A 30 11.93 -10.97 -1.20
N ILE A 31 11.48 -9.86 -1.79
CA ILE A 31 12.32 -8.72 -2.15
C ILE A 31 12.78 -7.98 -0.89
N GLY A 32 14.04 -7.57 -0.83
CA GLY A 32 14.56 -6.74 0.26
C GLY A 32 14.29 -5.25 0.03
N PRO A 33 14.36 -4.39 1.08
CA PRO A 33 14.25 -2.94 0.90
C PRO A 33 15.26 -2.38 -0.11
N ASN A 34 16.42 -3.01 -0.28
CA ASN A 34 17.44 -2.55 -1.22
C ASN A 34 17.07 -2.72 -2.69
N ASP A 35 16.09 -3.57 -2.96
CA ASP A 35 15.69 -3.98 -4.29
C ASP A 35 14.26 -3.52 -4.59
N ASP A 36 13.78 -2.48 -3.91
CA ASP A 36 12.41 -1.99 -4.03
C ASP A 36 12.02 -1.60 -5.46
N TYR A 37 12.98 -1.13 -6.26
CA TYR A 37 12.82 -0.83 -7.68
C TYR A 37 12.40 -2.05 -8.52
N THR A 38 12.73 -3.28 -8.11
CA THR A 38 12.34 -4.51 -8.82
C THR A 38 10.85 -4.79 -8.72
N LEU A 39 10.14 -4.18 -7.76
CA LEU A 39 8.70 -4.31 -7.61
C LEU A 39 7.93 -3.88 -8.88
N LEU A 40 8.49 -2.92 -9.64
CA LEU A 40 7.93 -2.48 -10.92
C LEU A 40 7.88 -3.61 -11.96
N GLN A 41 8.82 -4.55 -11.93
CA GLN A 41 8.83 -5.73 -12.81
C GLN A 41 7.64 -6.66 -12.53
N HIS A 42 7.04 -6.55 -11.34
CA HIS A 42 5.84 -7.27 -10.92
C HIS A 42 4.57 -6.42 -11.03
N GLY A 43 4.61 -5.31 -11.77
CA GLY A 43 3.45 -4.43 -11.98
C GLY A 43 3.03 -3.64 -10.74
N CYS A 44 3.92 -3.51 -9.75
CA CYS A 44 3.62 -2.91 -8.45
C CYS A 44 4.55 -1.71 -8.19
N GLY A 45 3.98 -0.60 -7.68
CA GLY A 45 4.72 0.63 -7.37
C GLY A 45 4.62 1.01 -5.90
N LEU A 46 5.62 1.76 -5.41
CA LEU A 46 5.61 2.37 -4.07
C LEU A 46 5.62 3.88 -4.17
N THR A 47 4.89 4.53 -3.27
CA THR A 47 4.83 5.98 -3.17
C THR A 47 4.37 6.38 -1.76
N THR A 48 4.71 7.59 -1.36
CA THR A 48 4.26 8.21 -0.09
C THR A 48 3.35 9.39 -0.39
N VAL A 49 2.31 9.57 0.42
CA VAL A 49 1.40 10.73 0.33
C VAL A 49 2.12 12.03 0.74
N VAL A 50 3.02 11.94 1.72
CA VAL A 50 3.80 13.09 2.20
C VAL A 50 5.28 12.75 2.14
N SER A 51 6.04 13.51 1.36
CA SER A 51 7.47 13.27 1.11
C SER A 51 8.35 13.65 2.31
N ARG A 52 7.86 14.49 3.23
CA ARG A 52 8.61 14.90 4.42
C ARG A 52 8.47 13.83 5.51
N PRO A 53 9.58 13.31 6.07
CA PRO A 53 9.52 12.46 7.25
C PRO A 53 9.02 13.29 8.43
N THR A 54 7.73 13.20 8.74
CA THR A 54 7.18 13.67 10.01
C THR A 54 7.26 12.51 10.99
N ALA A 55 7.80 12.76 12.19
CA ALA A 55 7.93 11.73 13.21
C ALA A 55 6.57 11.12 13.59
N ARG A 56 5.48 11.86 13.30
CA ARG A 56 4.08 11.48 13.51
C ARG A 56 3.17 12.22 12.52
N ALA A 57 2.13 11.56 12.03
CA ALA A 57 1.14 12.15 11.11
C ALA A 57 0.31 13.29 11.73
N ASP A 58 0.39 13.49 13.05
CA ASP A 58 -0.29 14.55 13.81
C ASP A 58 0.43 15.92 13.78
N GLN A 59 1.63 15.99 13.18
CA GLN A 59 2.42 17.23 13.06
C GLN A 59 2.18 18.00 11.74
N LEU A 60 1.41 17.44 10.82
CA LEU A 60 1.01 18.15 9.61
C LEU A 60 -0.25 18.94 9.92
N SER A 61 -0.24 20.22 9.58
CA SER A 61 -1.47 20.99 9.57
C SER A 61 -2.47 20.40 8.57
N SER A 62 -3.77 20.60 8.81
CA SER A 62 -4.83 20.13 7.91
C SER A 62 -4.66 20.65 6.48
N TRP A 63 -4.07 21.84 6.30
CA TRP A 63 -3.83 22.44 4.99
C TRP A 63 -2.65 21.78 4.26
N GLU A 64 -1.53 21.49 4.94
CA GLU A 64 -0.39 20.77 4.36
C GLU A 64 -0.81 19.38 3.91
N PHE A 65 -1.63 18.73 4.73
CA PHE A 65 -2.18 17.43 4.41
C PHE A 65 -3.08 17.47 3.18
N LYS A 66 -3.97 18.47 3.07
CA LYS A 66 -4.86 18.63 1.91
C LYS A 66 -4.10 18.95 0.62
N ALA A 67 -3.05 19.77 0.69
CA ALA A 67 -2.19 20.06 -0.46
C ALA A 67 -1.45 18.79 -0.92
N ALA A 68 -0.84 18.05 0.01
CA ALA A 68 -0.18 16.79 -0.28
C ALA A 68 -1.15 15.74 -0.86
N ALA A 69 -2.39 15.69 -0.34
CA ALA A 69 -3.45 14.83 -0.88
C ALA A 69 -3.77 15.16 -2.35
N THR A 70 -3.83 16.45 -2.69
CA THR A 70 -4.14 16.91 -4.06
C THR A 70 -3.01 16.55 -5.02
N GLU A 71 -1.76 16.73 -4.62
CA GLU A 71 -0.59 16.30 -5.42
C GLU A 71 -0.55 14.79 -5.59
N PHE A 72 -0.88 14.05 -4.53
CA PHE A 72 -0.96 12.61 -4.56
C PHE A 72 -2.07 12.12 -5.50
N GLU A 73 -3.25 12.74 -5.48
CA GLU A 73 -4.35 12.43 -6.39
C GLU A 73 -3.96 12.64 -7.85
N ARG A 74 -3.36 13.79 -8.19
CA ARG A 74 -2.83 14.06 -9.54
C ARG A 74 -1.78 13.05 -9.98
N LYS A 75 -0.94 12.58 -9.04
CA LYS A 75 0.03 11.53 -9.32
C LYS A 75 -0.69 10.23 -9.71
N ILE A 76 -1.71 9.83 -8.96
CA ILE A 76 -2.48 8.63 -9.27
C ILE A 76 -3.21 8.77 -10.62
N GLU A 77 -3.79 9.94 -10.91
CA GLU A 77 -4.40 10.23 -12.22
C GLU A 77 -3.38 10.09 -13.36
N GLY A 78 -2.17 10.63 -13.20
CA GLY A 78 -1.14 10.61 -14.23
C GLY A 78 -0.54 9.22 -14.49
N TYR A 79 -0.38 8.39 -13.47
CA TYR A 79 0.12 7.00 -13.62
C TYR A 79 -0.99 5.99 -13.93
N ALA A 80 -2.26 6.35 -13.70
CA ALA A 80 -3.45 5.54 -13.95
C ALA A 80 -3.34 4.05 -13.53
N PRO A 81 -2.97 3.74 -12.26
CA PRO A 81 -2.90 2.35 -11.81
C PRO A 81 -4.30 1.74 -11.71
N GLN A 82 -4.40 0.41 -11.86
CA GLN A 82 -5.68 -0.30 -11.69
C GLN A 82 -6.25 -0.17 -10.27
N CYS A 83 -5.38 -0.07 -9.27
CA CYS A 83 -5.72 0.12 -7.88
C CYS A 83 -4.66 0.92 -7.13
N VAL A 84 -5.07 1.64 -6.09
CA VAL A 84 -4.20 2.28 -5.10
C VAL A 84 -4.53 1.73 -3.71
N ALA A 85 -3.52 1.27 -2.98
CA ALA A 85 -3.68 0.69 -1.65
C ALA A 85 -3.07 1.60 -0.56
N PHE A 86 -3.92 2.09 0.33
CA PHE A 86 -3.54 2.88 1.48
C PHE A 86 -3.22 1.98 2.66
N LEU A 87 -1.99 2.07 3.20
CA LEU A 87 -1.55 1.23 4.32
C LEU A 87 -1.95 1.84 5.67
N GLY A 88 -3.24 1.80 5.95
CA GLY A 88 -3.89 2.26 7.17
C GLY A 88 -5.02 3.25 6.90
N LYS A 89 -6.05 3.20 7.76
CA LYS A 89 -7.27 4.05 7.66
C LYS A 89 -6.96 5.55 7.73
N MET A 90 -5.95 5.95 8.51
CA MET A 90 -5.63 7.36 8.75
C MET A 90 -5.28 8.13 7.47
N ALA A 91 -4.53 7.52 6.56
CA ALA A 91 -4.11 8.19 5.33
C ALA A 91 -5.33 8.53 4.47
N LEU A 92 -6.20 7.55 4.21
CA LEU A 92 -7.40 7.77 3.42
C LEU A 92 -8.41 8.67 4.13
N GLY A 93 -8.61 8.50 5.44
CA GLY A 93 -9.55 9.33 6.20
C GLY A 93 -9.17 10.81 6.19
N ALA A 94 -7.88 11.11 6.32
CA ALA A 94 -7.40 12.47 6.26
C ALA A 94 -7.52 13.10 4.85
N MET A 95 -7.46 12.30 3.77
CA MET A 95 -7.60 12.82 2.39
C MET A 95 -9.05 12.95 1.95
N SER A 96 -9.89 11.98 2.34
CA SER A 96 -11.32 11.96 2.01
C SER A 96 -12.18 12.83 2.93
N GLY A 97 -11.65 13.23 4.10
CA GLY A 97 -12.42 13.87 5.16
C GLY A 97 -13.36 12.91 5.90
N SER A 98 -13.40 11.63 5.55
CA SER A 98 -14.21 10.63 6.23
C SER A 98 -13.50 10.07 7.46
N ARG A 99 -14.26 9.86 8.54
CA ARG A 99 -13.79 9.13 9.73
C ARG A 99 -14.20 7.67 9.71
N ASP A 100 -15.16 7.31 8.86
CA ASP A 100 -15.68 5.97 8.72
C ASP A 100 -15.07 5.35 7.46
N ILE A 101 -13.93 4.69 7.67
CA ILE A 101 -13.16 4.02 6.62
C ILE A 101 -13.10 2.55 6.97
N GLU A 102 -13.62 1.69 6.12
CA GLU A 102 -13.53 0.24 6.29
C GLU A 102 -12.26 -0.35 5.68
N TRP A 103 -11.87 -1.53 6.15
CA TRP A 103 -10.77 -2.28 5.52
C TRP A 103 -11.23 -2.87 4.19
N GLY A 104 -10.30 -3.04 3.25
CA GLY A 104 -10.56 -3.63 1.94
C GLY A 104 -10.97 -2.62 0.87
N PRO A 105 -11.77 -3.02 -0.14
CA PRO A 105 -12.13 -2.17 -1.27
C PRO A 105 -13.02 -1.01 -0.83
N GLN A 106 -12.79 0.16 -1.41
CA GLN A 106 -13.60 1.36 -1.16
C GLN A 106 -14.57 1.59 -2.30
N SER A 107 -15.74 2.16 -2.00
CA SER A 107 -16.74 2.52 -3.01
C SER A 107 -16.29 3.69 -3.88
N ALA A 108 -15.58 4.66 -3.30
CA ALA A 108 -15.01 5.77 -4.02
C ALA A 108 -13.66 5.40 -4.66
N THR A 109 -13.43 5.86 -5.89
CA THR A 109 -12.13 5.85 -6.53
C THR A 109 -11.23 6.96 -5.97
N PHE A 110 -9.93 6.83 -6.18
CA PHE A 110 -8.95 7.88 -5.84
C PHE A 110 -8.10 8.17 -7.09
N GLY A 111 -8.17 9.39 -7.63
CA GLY A 111 -7.50 9.72 -8.89
C GLY A 111 -7.85 8.77 -10.05
N GLY A 112 -9.10 8.32 -10.12
CA GLY A 112 -9.59 7.34 -11.11
C GLY A 112 -9.25 5.86 -10.82
N ALA A 113 -8.37 5.57 -9.87
CA ALA A 113 -8.01 4.19 -9.49
C ALA A 113 -8.97 3.62 -8.43
N ARG A 114 -9.17 2.29 -8.43
CA ARG A 114 -9.90 1.62 -7.34
C ARG A 114 -9.11 1.77 -6.03
N ALA A 115 -9.72 2.37 -5.02
CA ALA A 115 -9.07 2.57 -3.73
C ALA A 115 -9.24 1.35 -2.81
N TRP A 116 -8.17 1.01 -2.10
CA TRP A 116 -8.15 -0.06 -1.09
C TRP A 116 -7.52 0.45 0.19
N VAL A 117 -7.97 -0.06 1.33
CA VAL A 117 -7.36 0.22 2.63
C VAL A 117 -6.88 -1.08 3.24
N LEU A 118 -5.57 -1.18 3.43
CA LEU A 118 -4.91 -2.37 3.97
C LEU A 118 -4.29 -2.08 5.34
N PRO A 119 -4.20 -3.08 6.22
CA PRO A 119 -3.54 -2.92 7.51
C PRO A 119 -2.05 -2.56 7.34
N ASN A 120 -1.58 -1.64 8.18
CA ASN A 120 -0.20 -1.17 8.13
C ASN A 120 0.76 -2.28 8.61
N PRO A 121 1.80 -2.65 7.83
CA PRO A 121 2.68 -3.77 8.15
C PRO A 121 3.79 -3.44 9.16
N SER A 122 3.87 -2.20 9.64
CA SER A 122 4.79 -1.79 10.70
C SER A 122 4.73 -2.73 11.90
N GLY A 123 5.87 -3.10 12.48
CA GLY A 123 5.94 -3.92 13.69
C GLY A 123 5.31 -3.26 14.93
N LEU A 124 5.04 -1.95 14.87
CA LEU A 124 4.29 -1.24 15.91
C LEU A 124 2.78 -1.55 15.86
N ASN A 125 2.26 -2.00 14.72
CA ASN A 125 0.88 -2.44 14.59
C ASN A 125 0.72 -3.84 15.18
N ARG A 126 0.35 -3.91 16.47
CA ARG A 126 0.09 -5.17 17.19
C ARG A 126 -1.32 -5.71 16.99
N SER A 127 -2.22 -4.93 16.38
CA SER A 127 -3.60 -5.34 16.13
C SER A 127 -3.74 -6.34 14.98
N PHE A 128 -2.71 -6.47 14.14
CA PHE A 128 -2.70 -7.41 13.02
C PHE A 128 -1.51 -8.38 13.13
N SER A 129 -1.81 -9.68 13.14
CA SER A 129 -0.82 -10.75 12.95
C SER A 129 -0.27 -10.73 11.52
N LEU A 130 0.85 -11.43 11.29
CA LEU A 130 1.36 -11.57 9.92
C LEU A 130 0.31 -12.23 9.01
N ASP A 131 -0.38 -13.27 9.49
CA ASP A 131 -1.39 -13.97 8.70
C ASP A 131 -2.58 -13.06 8.34
N ALA A 132 -3.02 -12.20 9.25
CA ALA A 132 -4.06 -11.22 8.97
C ALA A 132 -3.61 -10.16 7.95
N LEU A 133 -2.34 -9.73 8.00
CA LEU A 133 -1.76 -8.88 6.95
C LEU A 133 -1.77 -9.62 5.61
N VAL A 134 -1.28 -10.86 5.56
CA VAL A 134 -1.21 -11.65 4.33
C VAL A 134 -2.59 -11.88 3.73
N ALA A 135 -3.60 -12.20 4.55
CA ALA A 135 -4.98 -12.38 4.11
C ALA A 135 -5.53 -11.12 3.42
N ALA A 136 -5.42 -9.95 4.08
CA ALA A 136 -5.91 -8.69 3.52
C ALA A 136 -5.18 -8.28 2.22
N TYR A 137 -3.86 -8.51 2.15
CA TYR A 137 -3.08 -8.18 0.95
C TYR A 137 -3.38 -9.15 -0.19
N ARG A 138 -3.62 -10.44 0.12
CA ARG A 138 -4.00 -11.45 -0.87
C ARG A 138 -5.37 -11.15 -1.47
N GLU A 139 -6.32 -10.67 -0.68
CA GLU A 139 -7.63 -10.23 -1.19
C GLU A 139 -7.48 -9.19 -2.29
N LEU A 140 -6.67 -8.15 -2.05
CA LEU A 140 -6.33 -7.17 -3.09
C LEU A 140 -5.69 -7.88 -4.30
N ARG A 141 -4.66 -8.70 -4.09
CA ARG A 141 -3.93 -9.39 -5.17
C ARG A 141 -4.86 -10.21 -6.07
N LEU A 142 -5.87 -10.86 -5.51
CA LEU A 142 -6.86 -11.63 -6.27
C LEU A 142 -7.85 -10.73 -7.01
N ALA A 143 -8.20 -9.57 -6.45
CA ALA A 143 -9.12 -8.61 -7.08
C ALA A 143 -8.52 -7.78 -8.23
N VAL A 144 -7.19 -7.80 -8.40
CA VAL A 144 -6.48 -7.18 -9.55
C VAL A 144 -6.05 -8.17 -10.63
N VAL A 145 -6.09 -9.48 -10.35
CA VAL A 145 -5.87 -10.48 -11.41
C VAL A 145 -7.10 -10.52 -12.31
N PRO A 146 -6.95 -10.36 -13.64
CA PRO A 146 -8.05 -10.63 -14.56
C PRO A 146 -8.52 -12.07 -14.36
N ALA A 147 -9.83 -12.30 -14.28
CA ALA A 147 -10.45 -13.61 -14.08
C ALA A 147 -10.21 -14.65 -15.20
N GLY A 148 -9.18 -14.46 -16.06
CA GLY A 148 -8.89 -15.24 -17.25
C GLY A 148 -7.53 -15.93 -17.27
N SER A 149 -6.94 -16.27 -16.11
CA SER A 149 -5.72 -17.10 -16.04
C SER A 149 -5.99 -18.48 -15.45
N ASN A 150 -7.17 -19.05 -15.71
CA ASN A 150 -7.39 -20.46 -15.45
C ASN A 150 -6.92 -21.22 -16.69
N GLY A 151 -5.79 -21.91 -16.57
CA GLY A 151 -5.15 -22.64 -17.66
C GLY A 151 -6.15 -23.56 -18.36
N LEU A 152 -6.28 -23.34 -19.67
CA LEU A 152 -6.95 -24.27 -20.56
C LEU A 152 -6.22 -25.61 -20.53
N THR A 153 -6.92 -26.62 -20.02
CA THR A 153 -6.95 -28.01 -20.49
C THR A 153 -5.63 -28.60 -20.98
N GLY A 154 -4.94 -29.30 -20.08
CA GLY A 154 -4.03 -30.38 -20.42
C GLY A 154 -4.56 -31.68 -19.85
N SER A 155 -5.25 -32.47 -20.67
CA SER A 155 -5.37 -33.91 -20.46
C SER A 155 -5.19 -34.60 -21.82
N PRO A 156 -4.45 -35.72 -21.85
CA PRO A 156 -3.91 -36.33 -23.06
C PRO A 156 -4.98 -36.88 -24.00
#